data_AF-A0A1W9SJ81-F1
#
_entry.id   AF-A0A1W9SJ81-F1
#
_cell.length_a   1.000
_cell.length_b   1.000
_cell.length_c   1.000
_cell.angle_alpha   90.00
_cell.angle_beta   90.00
_cell.angle_gamma   90.00
#
_symmetry.space_group_name_H-M   'P 1'
#
loop_
_entity.id
_entity.type
_entity.pdbx_description
1 polymer ?
#
loop_
_entity_poly.entity_id
_entity_poly.type
_entity_poly.pdbx_seq_one_letter_code
_entity_poly.pdbx_strand_id
1 'polypeptide(L)'
;MSATALVVLVVIGIIVFLSLFTYFVPIGLWITAYFSGVRVKILRDLVGMRLRKVPPHLIIRPMISATKAGIQVDINKMEAHYLAGGNVDRVVNALISADKANINLSFERSTAIDLAGRDVFEAVKLSVNPKVIETPLVSAIAKDGIQLRATARVTVRTNIDRLVGGAGEETIIARVGEGIVTTIGSASAHKDVLENPDQISKRVLEKGLDSGTAYEILSIDIADVDVGENIGAKLQTDQAEADKRIAQAKAEERRAMAVAKEQEMKASVVEMQARVVEAEAEVPKAMAQAFREGNLGIMDYYNMKNIQADTKMRDSISDPEDKSKK
;
A
#
# COMPACT_ATOMS: atom_id res chain seq x y z
N MET A 1 -76.18 39.56 -2.23
CA MET A 1 -75.02 39.56 -3.15
C MET A 1 -75.53 40.02 -4.51
N SER A 2 -74.91 41.04 -5.12
CA SER A 2 -75.24 41.43 -6.50
C SER A 2 -75.02 40.25 -7.44
N ALA A 3 -75.80 40.13 -8.52
CA ALA A 3 -75.63 39.06 -9.51
C ALA A 3 -74.18 38.98 -10.04
N THR A 4 -73.50 40.13 -10.09
CA THR A 4 -72.06 40.24 -10.41
C THR A 4 -71.16 39.53 -9.41
N ALA A 5 -71.44 39.61 -8.10
CA ALA A 5 -70.66 38.93 -7.06
C ALA A 5 -70.84 37.40 -7.12
N LEU A 6 -72.05 36.91 -7.46
CA LEU A 6 -72.30 35.48 -7.65
C LEU A 6 -71.55 34.94 -8.87
N VAL A 7 -71.57 35.67 -10.00
CA VAL A 7 -70.84 35.29 -11.23
C VAL A 7 -69.33 35.25 -10.97
N VAL A 8 -68.78 36.25 -10.27
CA VAL A 8 -67.34 36.26 -9.92
C VAL A 8 -66.97 35.07 -9.02
N LEU A 9 -67.80 34.71 -8.05
CA LEU A 9 -67.55 33.58 -7.14
C LEU A 9 -67.62 32.23 -7.88
N VAL A 10 -68.56 32.07 -8.83
CA VAL A 10 -68.66 30.89 -9.69
C VAL A 10 -67.45 30.79 -10.62
N VAL A 11 -67.02 31.89 -11.23
CA VAL A 11 -65.84 31.92 -12.11
C VAL A 11 -64.57 31.59 -11.32
N ILE A 12 -64.39 32.15 -10.13
CA ILE A 12 -63.27 31.80 -9.24
C ILE A 12 -63.35 30.31 -8.84
N GLY A 13 -64.53 29.80 -8.51
CA GLY A 13 -64.74 28.39 -8.21
C GLY A 13 -64.36 27.47 -9.38
N ILE A 14 -64.73 27.84 -10.61
CA ILE A 14 -64.35 27.12 -11.83
C ILE A 14 -62.84 27.17 -12.04
N ILE A 15 -62.20 28.34 -11.88
CA ILE A 15 -60.75 28.49 -12.06
C ILE A 15 -59.99 27.65 -11.01
N VAL A 16 -60.41 27.67 -9.75
CA VAL A 16 -59.81 26.87 -8.68
C VAL A 16 -60.02 25.38 -8.95
N PHE A 17 -61.23 24.98 -9.36
CA PHE A 17 -61.53 23.59 -9.72
C PHE A 17 -60.69 23.12 -10.92
N LEU A 18 -60.60 23.92 -11.98
CA LEU A 18 -59.82 23.60 -13.17
C LEU A 18 -58.31 23.54 -12.85
N SER A 19 -57.82 24.45 -12.01
CA SER A 19 -56.44 24.45 -11.53
C SER A 19 -56.12 23.18 -10.71
N LEU A 20 -57.01 22.80 -9.79
CA LEU A 20 -56.85 21.58 -9.01
C LEU A 20 -56.96 20.31 -9.88
N PHE A 21 -57.88 20.31 -10.84
CA PHE A 21 -58.10 19.19 -11.76
C PHE A 21 -56.90 18.99 -12.70
N THR A 22 -56.39 20.06 -13.29
CA THR A 22 -55.21 20.02 -14.18
C THR A 22 -53.92 19.71 -13.42
N TYR A 23 -53.84 20.09 -12.13
CA TYR A 23 -52.73 19.69 -11.27
C TYR A 23 -52.72 18.18 -10.98
N PHE A 24 -53.88 17.58 -10.69
CA PHE A 24 -53.98 16.15 -10.36
C PHE A 24 -53.97 15.24 -11.59
N VAL A 25 -54.57 15.67 -12.71
CA VAL A 25 -54.70 14.84 -13.91
C VAL A 25 -53.72 15.35 -14.98
N PRO A 26 -52.58 14.65 -15.22
CA PRO A 26 -51.65 15.01 -16.27
C PRO A 26 -52.20 14.55 -17.63
N ILE A 27 -53.20 15.27 -18.16
CA ILE A 27 -53.89 14.94 -19.43
C ILE A 27 -52.89 14.82 -20.58
N GLY A 28 -51.90 15.72 -20.65
CA GLY A 28 -50.86 15.67 -21.69
C GLY A 28 -50.03 14.39 -21.66
N LEU A 29 -49.66 13.91 -20.46
CA LEU A 29 -48.90 12.66 -20.31
C LEU A 29 -49.72 11.44 -20.72
N TRP A 30 -51.01 11.44 -20.40
CA TRP A 30 -51.94 10.38 -20.80
C TRP A 30 -52.08 10.29 -22.33
N ILE A 31 -52.26 11.44 -22.99
CA ILE A 31 -52.35 11.53 -24.45
C ILE A 31 -51.08 10.96 -25.09
N THR A 32 -49.90 11.40 -24.63
CA THR A 32 -48.62 10.90 -25.17
C THR A 32 -48.46 9.39 -24.96
N ALA A 33 -48.84 8.87 -23.79
CA ALA A 33 -48.79 7.44 -23.51
C ALA A 33 -49.71 6.64 -24.44
N TYR A 34 -50.94 7.12 -24.65
CA TYR A 34 -51.92 6.48 -25.54
C TYR A 34 -51.41 6.40 -26.98
N PHE A 35 -50.94 7.51 -27.55
CA PHE A 35 -50.36 7.53 -28.91
C PHE A 35 -49.05 6.75 -29.01
N SER A 36 -48.36 6.56 -27.90
CA SER A 36 -47.16 5.73 -27.84
C SER A 36 -47.46 4.23 -27.79
N GLY A 37 -48.73 3.82 -27.59
CA GLY A 37 -49.15 2.43 -27.46
C GLY A 37 -49.18 1.91 -26.03
N VAL A 38 -48.94 2.77 -25.02
CA VAL A 38 -48.98 2.42 -23.61
C VAL A 38 -50.40 2.54 -23.08
N ARG A 39 -50.99 1.43 -22.66
CA ARG A 39 -52.36 1.39 -22.13
C ARG A 39 -52.39 1.80 -20.66
N VAL A 40 -52.57 3.08 -20.38
CA VAL A 40 -52.74 3.62 -19.02
C VAL A 40 -54.15 4.15 -18.77
N LYS A 41 -54.68 3.80 -17.60
CA LYS A 41 -55.97 4.27 -17.08
C LYS A 41 -55.77 5.53 -16.25
N ILE A 42 -56.51 6.59 -16.59
CA ILE A 42 -56.38 7.91 -15.94
C ILE A 42 -56.57 7.83 -14.42
N LEU A 43 -57.64 7.17 -13.97
CA LEU A 43 -58.00 7.13 -12.54
C LEU A 43 -57.15 6.13 -11.74
N ARG A 44 -56.88 4.94 -12.28
CA ARG A 44 -56.12 3.91 -11.55
C ARG A 44 -54.62 4.20 -11.55
N ASP A 45 -54.06 4.54 -12.69
CA ASP A 45 -52.60 4.56 -12.87
C ASP A 45 -52.07 5.97 -12.61
N LEU A 46 -52.58 7.00 -13.31
CA LEU A 46 -52.05 8.37 -13.17
C LEU A 46 -52.42 9.04 -11.84
N VAL A 47 -53.70 9.00 -11.47
CA VAL A 47 -54.16 9.54 -10.18
C VAL A 47 -53.68 8.65 -9.03
N GLY A 48 -53.73 7.32 -9.20
CA GLY A 48 -53.24 6.37 -8.19
C GLY A 48 -51.74 6.47 -7.91
N MET A 49 -50.91 6.78 -8.92
CA MET A 49 -49.48 7.10 -8.73
C MET A 49 -49.31 8.31 -7.79
N ARG A 50 -50.04 9.40 -8.04
CA ARG A 50 -49.97 10.60 -7.18
C ARG A 50 -50.42 10.33 -5.74
N LEU A 51 -51.48 9.54 -5.54
CA LEU A 51 -51.93 9.14 -4.20
C LEU A 51 -50.86 8.34 -3.45
N ARG A 52 -50.10 7.50 -4.16
CA ARG A 52 -48.96 6.76 -3.63
C ARG A 52 -47.66 7.57 -3.56
N LYS A 53 -47.71 8.88 -3.82
CA LYS A 53 -46.56 9.79 -3.87
C LYS A 53 -45.50 9.43 -4.93
N VAL A 54 -45.90 8.73 -5.99
CA VAL A 54 -45.06 8.44 -7.16
C VAL A 54 -45.35 9.48 -8.24
N PRO A 55 -44.35 10.24 -8.74
CA PRO A 55 -44.55 11.18 -9.83
C PRO A 55 -44.81 10.44 -11.16
N PRO A 56 -45.99 10.62 -11.82
CA PRO A 56 -46.34 9.82 -13.00
C PRO A 56 -45.36 9.96 -14.17
N HIS A 57 -44.72 11.12 -14.30
CA HIS A 57 -43.79 11.38 -15.39
C HIS A 57 -42.53 10.50 -15.35
N LEU A 58 -42.07 10.10 -14.16
CA LEU A 58 -40.88 9.26 -13.97
C LEU A 58 -41.14 7.79 -14.29
N ILE A 59 -42.41 7.37 -14.36
CA ILE A 59 -42.79 6.00 -14.70
C ILE A 59 -43.20 5.91 -16.17
N ILE A 60 -44.06 6.82 -16.61
CA ILE A 60 -44.70 6.74 -17.93
C ILE A 60 -43.70 7.04 -19.06
N ARG A 61 -42.76 7.97 -18.88
CA ARG A 61 -41.75 8.26 -19.91
C ARG A 61 -40.84 7.06 -20.16
N PRO A 62 -40.21 6.44 -19.14
CA PRO A 62 -39.48 5.19 -19.34
C PRO A 62 -40.37 4.08 -19.91
N MET A 63 -41.62 3.97 -19.48
CA MET A 63 -42.55 2.96 -20.00
C MET A 63 -42.82 3.12 -21.51
N ILE A 64 -42.95 4.36 -21.98
CA ILE A 64 -43.05 4.67 -23.41
C ILE A 64 -41.79 4.20 -24.14
N SER A 65 -40.61 4.52 -23.62
CA SER A 65 -39.33 4.10 -24.20
C SER A 65 -39.22 2.57 -24.28
N ALA A 66 -39.55 1.85 -23.20
CA ALA A 66 -39.54 0.39 -23.15
C ALA A 66 -40.50 -0.20 -24.20
N THR A 67 -41.73 0.29 -24.25
CA THR A 67 -42.76 -0.19 -25.19
C THR A 67 -42.36 0.05 -26.65
N LYS A 68 -41.78 1.22 -26.95
CA LYS A 68 -41.27 1.53 -28.31
C LYS A 68 -40.05 0.69 -28.69
N ALA A 69 -39.27 0.26 -27.71
CA ALA A 69 -38.17 -0.69 -27.90
C ALA A 69 -38.64 -2.16 -27.95
N GLY A 70 -39.93 -2.45 -27.77
CA GLY A 70 -40.47 -3.82 -27.77
C GLY A 70 -40.32 -4.56 -26.43
N ILE A 71 -39.88 -3.88 -25.37
CA ILE A 71 -39.61 -4.48 -24.06
C ILE A 71 -40.86 -4.37 -23.20
N GLN A 72 -41.34 -5.51 -22.72
CA GLN A 72 -42.51 -5.56 -21.85
C GLN A 72 -42.09 -5.41 -20.39
N VAL A 73 -42.54 -4.32 -19.76
CA VAL A 73 -42.30 -4.04 -18.34
C VAL A 73 -43.64 -3.78 -17.64
N ASP A 74 -43.81 -4.29 -16.42
CA ASP A 74 -45.01 -4.04 -15.62
C ASP A 74 -44.90 -2.69 -14.89
N ILE A 75 -45.91 -1.84 -15.08
CA ILE A 75 -46.04 -0.54 -14.42
C ILE A 75 -45.95 -0.68 -12.88
N ASN A 76 -46.56 -1.72 -12.31
CA ASN A 76 -46.53 -1.93 -10.86
C ASN A 76 -45.12 -2.21 -10.35
N LYS A 77 -44.30 -2.94 -11.12
CA LYS A 77 -42.90 -3.22 -10.77
C LYS A 77 -42.03 -1.97 -10.87
N MET A 78 -42.26 -1.13 -11.86
CA MET A 78 -41.58 0.17 -12.01
C MET A 78 -41.90 1.11 -10.84
N GLU A 79 -43.17 1.18 -10.45
CA GLU A 79 -43.59 1.96 -9.28
C GLU A 79 -43.00 1.41 -7.98
N ALA A 80 -43.00 0.08 -7.80
CA ALA A 80 -42.39 -0.56 -6.64
C ALA A 80 -40.89 -0.25 -6.54
N HIS A 81 -40.17 -0.30 -7.67
CA HIS A 81 -38.75 0.07 -7.72
C HIS A 81 -38.51 1.54 -7.35
N TYR A 82 -39.33 2.45 -7.87
CA TYR A 82 -39.26 3.87 -7.52
C TYR A 82 -39.53 4.10 -6.02
N LEU A 83 -40.53 3.44 -5.46
CA LEU A 83 -40.85 3.52 -4.02
C LEU A 83 -39.75 2.92 -3.14
N ALA A 84 -38.99 1.94 -3.64
CA ALA A 84 -37.81 1.41 -2.99
C ALA A 84 -36.59 2.36 -3.07
N GLY A 85 -36.72 3.50 -3.74
CA GLY A 85 -35.67 4.52 -3.89
C GLY A 85 -34.79 4.33 -5.13
N GLY A 86 -35.16 3.43 -6.04
CA GLY A 86 -34.42 3.17 -7.27
C GLY A 86 -34.75 4.13 -8.43
N ASN A 87 -33.90 4.12 -9.46
CA ASN A 87 -34.04 4.92 -10.67
C ASN A 87 -34.61 4.08 -11.82
N VAL A 88 -35.90 4.29 -12.09
CA VAL A 88 -36.64 3.58 -13.15
C VAL A 88 -36.12 3.90 -14.56
N ASP A 89 -35.71 5.15 -14.81
CA ASP A 89 -35.22 5.57 -16.13
C ASP A 89 -33.91 4.86 -16.49
N ARG A 90 -32.96 4.77 -15.54
CA ARG A 90 -31.69 4.04 -15.72
C ARG A 90 -31.92 2.56 -16.00
N VAL A 91 -32.81 1.92 -15.23
CA VAL A 91 -33.14 0.49 -15.41
C VAL A 91 -33.72 0.24 -16.80
N VAL A 92 -34.68 1.05 -17.25
CA VAL A 92 -35.28 0.87 -18.58
C VAL A 92 -34.26 1.12 -19.70
N ASN A 93 -33.44 2.17 -19.59
CA ASN A 93 -32.40 2.44 -20.59
C ASN A 93 -31.35 1.32 -20.66
N ALA A 94 -31.03 0.71 -19.51
CA ALA A 94 -30.15 -0.46 -19.44
C ALA A 94 -30.76 -1.68 -20.14
N LEU A 95 -32.06 -1.96 -19.90
CA LEU A 95 -32.78 -3.05 -20.57
C LEU A 95 -32.83 -2.86 -22.09
N ILE A 96 -33.11 -1.63 -22.55
CA ILE A 96 -33.11 -1.30 -23.99
C ILE A 96 -31.74 -1.53 -24.62
N SER A 97 -30.68 -1.15 -23.90
CA SER A 97 -29.31 -1.34 -24.39
C SER A 97 -28.90 -2.81 -24.38
N ALA A 98 -29.32 -3.56 -23.36
CA ALA A 98 -29.04 -4.98 -23.22
C ALA A 98 -29.74 -5.80 -24.33
N ASP A 99 -31.02 -5.53 -24.58
CA ASP A 99 -31.80 -6.19 -25.64
C ASP A 99 -31.17 -5.97 -27.03
N LYS A 100 -30.80 -4.72 -27.36
CA LYS A 100 -30.10 -4.39 -28.61
C LYS A 100 -28.73 -5.04 -28.75
N ALA A 101 -28.07 -5.32 -27.62
CA ALA A 101 -26.79 -6.01 -27.57
C ALA A 101 -26.90 -7.52 -27.38
N ASN A 102 -28.12 -8.07 -27.42
CA ASN A 102 -28.42 -9.49 -27.20
C ASN A 102 -27.90 -10.03 -25.85
N ILE A 103 -27.94 -9.18 -24.81
CA ILE A 103 -27.58 -9.53 -23.43
C ILE A 103 -28.86 -9.88 -22.66
N ASN A 104 -28.90 -11.07 -22.08
CA ASN A 104 -30.05 -11.51 -21.28
C ASN A 104 -30.07 -10.80 -19.91
N LEU A 105 -30.80 -9.69 -19.83
CA LEU A 105 -30.96 -8.89 -18.62
C LEU A 105 -32.45 -8.79 -18.26
N SER A 106 -32.83 -9.34 -17.10
CA SER A 106 -34.20 -9.21 -16.60
C SER A 106 -34.43 -7.88 -15.87
N PHE A 107 -35.70 -7.48 -15.77
CA PHE A 107 -36.09 -6.29 -15.02
C PHE A 107 -35.72 -6.43 -13.54
N GLU A 108 -35.99 -7.57 -12.92
CA GLU A 108 -35.69 -7.85 -11.51
C GLU A 108 -34.19 -7.74 -11.23
N ARG A 109 -33.36 -8.27 -12.12
CA ARG A 109 -31.90 -8.19 -11.97
C ARG A 109 -31.40 -6.75 -12.09
N SER A 110 -31.93 -6.02 -13.06
CA SER A 110 -31.60 -4.60 -13.25
C SER A 110 -31.97 -3.78 -12.02
N THR A 111 -33.14 -4.02 -11.43
CA THR A 111 -33.55 -3.35 -10.19
C THR A 111 -32.63 -3.71 -9.00
N ALA A 112 -32.19 -4.96 -8.91
CA ALA A 112 -31.27 -5.38 -7.85
C ALA A 112 -29.90 -4.69 -7.97
N ILE A 113 -29.38 -4.52 -9.18
CA ILE A 113 -28.11 -3.81 -9.43
C ILE A 113 -28.24 -2.33 -9.06
N ASP A 114 -29.34 -1.68 -9.45
CA ASP A 114 -29.60 -0.27 -9.17
C ASP A 114 -29.75 -0.02 -7.66
N LEU A 115 -30.49 -0.87 -6.94
CA LEU A 115 -30.64 -0.79 -5.48
C LEU A 115 -29.33 -1.10 -4.73
N ALA A 116 -28.41 -1.87 -5.32
CA ALA A 116 -27.07 -2.06 -4.79
C ALA A 116 -26.16 -0.82 -4.96
N GLY A 117 -26.69 0.27 -5.52
CA GLY A 117 -25.97 1.54 -5.73
C GLY A 117 -25.02 1.51 -6.93
N ARG A 118 -25.18 0.56 -7.85
CA ARG A 118 -24.38 0.44 -9.08
C ARG A 118 -25.18 0.99 -10.27
N ASP A 119 -24.50 1.63 -11.22
CA ASP A 119 -25.14 2.08 -12.44
C ASP A 119 -25.32 0.92 -13.44
N VAL A 120 -26.56 0.44 -13.56
CA VAL A 120 -26.93 -0.67 -14.46
C VAL A 120 -26.68 -0.30 -15.93
N PHE A 121 -26.93 0.95 -16.30
CA PHE A 121 -26.82 1.38 -17.69
C PHE A 121 -25.35 1.44 -18.11
N GLU A 122 -24.50 1.98 -17.25
CA GLU A 122 -23.05 1.97 -17.46
C GLU A 122 -22.51 0.54 -17.54
N ALA A 123 -22.95 -0.35 -16.64
CA ALA A 123 -22.56 -1.76 -16.66
C ALA A 123 -22.90 -2.47 -17.98
N VAL A 124 -24.11 -2.26 -18.51
CA VAL A 124 -24.49 -2.81 -19.82
C VAL A 124 -23.61 -2.23 -20.93
N LYS A 125 -23.38 -0.91 -20.91
CA LYS A 125 -22.53 -0.24 -21.89
C LYS A 125 -21.10 -0.80 -21.89
N LEU A 126 -20.52 -1.00 -20.71
CA LEU A 126 -19.19 -1.59 -20.52
C LEU A 126 -19.13 -3.07 -20.91
N SER A 127 -20.25 -3.79 -20.88
CA SER A 127 -20.32 -5.17 -21.36
C SER A 127 -20.27 -5.26 -22.89
N VAL A 128 -20.80 -4.24 -23.59
CA VAL A 128 -20.81 -4.15 -25.06
C VAL A 128 -19.54 -3.50 -25.60
N ASN A 129 -19.11 -2.41 -24.97
CA ASN A 129 -17.91 -1.66 -25.34
C ASN A 129 -16.93 -1.69 -24.17
N PRO A 130 -15.94 -2.60 -24.19
CA PRO A 130 -14.92 -2.70 -23.16
C PRO A 130 -14.19 -1.38 -22.93
N LYS A 131 -13.71 -1.19 -21.70
CA LYS A 131 -12.92 -0.02 -21.31
C LYS A 131 -11.50 -0.45 -20.95
N VAL A 132 -10.55 0.39 -21.30
CA VAL A 132 -9.15 0.22 -20.91
C VAL A 132 -8.90 0.97 -19.61
N ILE A 133 -8.29 0.28 -18.64
CA ILE A 133 -7.89 0.81 -17.35
C ILE A 133 -6.38 0.65 -17.24
N GLU A 134 -5.68 1.73 -16.87
CA GLU A 134 -4.24 1.69 -16.68
C GLU A 134 -3.89 1.45 -15.21
N THR A 135 -2.95 0.55 -14.96
CA THR A 135 -2.44 0.29 -13.61
C THR A 135 -1.50 1.43 -13.18
N PRO A 136 -1.42 1.74 -11.87
CA PRO A 136 -0.35 2.58 -11.38
C PRO A 136 1.02 1.94 -11.68
N LEU A 137 2.08 2.73 -11.61
CA LEU A 137 3.44 2.27 -11.83
C LEU A 137 3.82 1.22 -10.77
N VAL A 138 4.03 -0.02 -11.22
CA VAL A 138 4.42 -1.14 -10.36
C VAL A 138 5.94 -1.29 -10.42
N SER A 139 6.61 -1.38 -9.27
CA SER A 139 8.07 -1.58 -9.21
C SER A 139 8.38 -2.92 -8.55
N ALA A 140 9.25 -3.71 -9.17
CA ALA A 140 9.69 -5.01 -8.67
C ALA A 140 11.17 -5.25 -8.99
N ILE A 141 11.82 -6.15 -8.25
CA ILE A 141 13.26 -6.45 -8.39
C ILE A 141 13.40 -7.87 -8.91
N ALA A 142 14.14 -8.06 -10.00
CA ALA A 142 14.47 -9.39 -10.51
C ALA A 142 15.55 -10.07 -9.64
N LYS A 143 15.77 -11.37 -9.81
CA LYS A 143 16.74 -12.12 -8.98
C LYS A 143 18.19 -11.67 -9.13
N ASP A 144 18.52 -10.98 -10.21
CA ASP A 144 19.82 -10.34 -10.43
C ASP A 144 20.00 -9.02 -9.68
N GLY A 145 18.99 -8.58 -8.92
CA GLY A 145 19.03 -7.37 -8.08
C GLY A 145 18.72 -6.08 -8.82
N ILE A 146 18.30 -6.15 -10.09
CA ILE A 146 17.94 -4.97 -10.89
C ILE A 146 16.44 -4.70 -10.77
N GLN A 147 16.09 -3.44 -10.51
CA GLN A 147 14.72 -2.99 -10.43
C GLN A 147 14.14 -2.80 -11.83
N LEU A 148 12.91 -3.27 -12.03
CA LEU A 148 12.08 -2.98 -13.19
C LEU A 148 10.83 -2.24 -12.73
N ARG A 149 10.41 -1.25 -13.53
CA ARG A 149 9.19 -0.47 -13.32
C ARG A 149 8.29 -0.73 -14.52
N ALA A 150 7.08 -1.24 -14.28
CA ALA A 150 6.16 -1.62 -15.34
C ALA A 150 4.78 -0.99 -15.13
N THR A 151 4.14 -0.63 -16.24
CA THR A 151 2.74 -0.23 -16.30
C THR A 151 1.99 -1.18 -17.23
N ALA A 152 0.74 -1.47 -16.91
CA ALA A 152 -0.11 -2.33 -17.71
C ALA A 152 -1.44 -1.64 -18.03
N ARG A 153 -1.95 -1.90 -19.23
CA ARG A 153 -3.30 -1.56 -19.67
C ARG A 153 -4.15 -2.82 -19.62
N VAL A 154 -5.20 -2.78 -18.82
CA VAL A 154 -6.13 -3.88 -18.63
C VAL A 154 -7.42 -3.52 -19.38
N THR A 155 -7.75 -4.32 -20.38
CA THR A 155 -9.05 -4.19 -21.07
C THR A 155 -10.06 -5.03 -20.33
N VAL A 156 -11.05 -4.38 -19.72
CA VAL A 156 -12.11 -5.03 -18.94
C VAL A 156 -13.47 -4.82 -19.58
N ARG A 157 -14.32 -5.83 -19.43
CA ARG A 157 -15.76 -5.74 -19.70
C ARG A 157 -16.54 -6.11 -18.45
N THR A 158 -17.74 -5.55 -18.29
CA THR A 158 -18.56 -5.90 -17.12
C THR A 158 -19.20 -7.27 -17.30
N ASN A 159 -19.08 -8.09 -16.27
CA ASN A 159 -19.81 -9.34 -16.15
C ASN A 159 -21.13 -9.06 -15.42
N ILE A 160 -22.21 -8.97 -16.19
CA ILE A 160 -23.57 -8.70 -15.68
C ILE A 160 -23.99 -9.75 -14.66
N ASP A 161 -23.44 -10.96 -14.73
CA ASP A 161 -23.84 -12.03 -13.83
C ASP A 161 -23.39 -11.82 -12.38
N ARG A 162 -22.19 -11.24 -12.22
CA ARG A 162 -21.48 -11.08 -10.94
C ARG A 162 -21.42 -9.63 -10.47
N LEU A 163 -22.20 -8.75 -11.08
CA LEU A 163 -22.16 -7.32 -10.80
C LEU A 163 -22.62 -6.97 -9.37
N VAL A 164 -23.54 -7.75 -8.81
CA VAL A 164 -23.99 -7.59 -7.42
C VAL A 164 -23.14 -8.48 -6.51
N GLY A 165 -22.40 -7.85 -5.59
CA GLY A 165 -21.52 -8.56 -4.65
C GLY A 165 -20.12 -8.90 -5.18
N GLY A 166 -19.85 -8.67 -6.47
CA GLY A 166 -18.50 -8.82 -7.04
C GLY A 166 -17.55 -7.70 -6.66
N ALA A 167 -16.25 -8.02 -6.63
CA ALA A 167 -15.19 -7.05 -6.41
C ALA A 167 -15.07 -6.04 -7.57
N GLY A 168 -14.68 -4.81 -7.25
CA GLY A 168 -14.62 -3.68 -8.19
C GLY A 168 -13.34 -3.60 -9.03
N GLU A 169 -13.20 -2.50 -9.78
CA GLU A 169 -12.01 -2.24 -10.63
C GLU A 169 -10.71 -2.19 -9.82
N GLU A 170 -10.74 -1.58 -8.63
CA GLU A 170 -9.57 -1.45 -7.75
C GLU A 170 -8.96 -2.81 -7.40
N THR A 171 -9.79 -3.82 -7.17
CA THR A 171 -9.32 -5.18 -6.86
C THR A 171 -8.64 -5.82 -8.06
N ILE A 172 -9.12 -5.55 -9.27
CA ILE A 172 -8.48 -6.04 -10.50
C ILE A 172 -7.12 -5.39 -10.68
N ILE A 173 -7.03 -4.07 -10.53
CA ILE A 173 -5.77 -3.33 -10.63
C ILE A 173 -4.75 -3.88 -9.62
N ALA A 174 -5.17 -4.10 -8.37
CA ALA A 174 -4.30 -4.64 -7.33
C ALA A 174 -3.81 -6.06 -7.65
N ARG A 175 -4.71 -6.94 -8.10
CA ARG A 175 -4.38 -8.33 -8.49
C ARG A 175 -3.46 -8.40 -9.71
N VAL A 176 -3.69 -7.56 -10.70
CA VAL A 176 -2.79 -7.42 -11.86
C VAL A 176 -1.43 -6.91 -11.41
N GLY A 177 -1.39 -5.90 -10.52
CA GLY A 177 -0.15 -5.42 -9.92
C GLY A 177 0.64 -6.50 -9.18
N GLU A 178 -0.04 -7.29 -8.34
CA GLU A 178 0.57 -8.45 -7.65
C GLU A 178 1.13 -9.46 -8.65
N GLY A 179 0.39 -9.74 -9.72
CA GLY A 179 0.81 -10.63 -10.79
C GLY A 179 2.08 -10.13 -11.51
N ILE A 180 2.16 -8.82 -11.78
CA ILE A 180 3.33 -8.16 -12.38
C ILE A 180 4.54 -8.29 -11.43
N VAL A 181 4.38 -7.93 -10.14
CA VAL A 181 5.45 -8.03 -9.14
C VAL A 181 5.97 -9.47 -9.03
N THR A 182 5.06 -10.43 -8.96
CA THR A 182 5.43 -11.85 -8.84
C THR A 182 6.20 -12.34 -10.06
N THR A 183 5.80 -11.91 -11.25
CA THR A 183 6.44 -12.35 -12.50
C THR A 183 7.85 -11.78 -12.63
N ILE A 184 8.02 -10.47 -12.37
CA ILE A 184 9.33 -9.81 -12.35
C ILE A 184 10.23 -10.41 -11.28
N GLY A 185 9.72 -10.58 -10.05
CA GLY A 185 10.50 -11.15 -8.93
C GLY A 185 10.90 -12.62 -9.13
N SER A 186 10.19 -13.34 -9.99
CA SER A 186 10.51 -14.74 -10.31
C SER A 186 11.55 -14.87 -11.43
N ALA A 187 11.76 -13.82 -12.23
CA ALA A 187 12.70 -13.80 -13.35
C ALA A 187 14.15 -13.91 -12.86
N SER A 188 14.97 -14.65 -13.60
CA SER A 188 16.38 -14.85 -13.27
C SER A 188 17.18 -13.58 -13.52
N ALA A 189 16.93 -12.91 -14.66
CA ALA A 189 17.53 -11.63 -14.99
C ALA A 189 16.47 -10.61 -15.47
N HIS A 190 16.75 -9.33 -15.30
CA HIS A 190 15.91 -8.25 -15.84
C HIS A 190 15.78 -8.30 -17.37
N LYS A 191 16.81 -8.82 -18.06
CA LYS A 191 16.83 -8.98 -19.52
C LYS A 191 15.74 -9.92 -20.01
N ASP A 192 15.46 -11.01 -19.28
CA ASP A 192 14.44 -11.99 -19.65
C ASP A 192 13.05 -11.32 -19.79
N VAL A 193 12.79 -10.35 -18.91
CA VAL A 193 11.53 -9.58 -18.89
C VAL A 193 11.51 -8.53 -20.00
N LEU A 194 12.62 -7.84 -20.25
CA LEU A 194 12.74 -6.83 -21.30
C LEU A 194 12.67 -7.43 -22.71
N GLU A 195 13.24 -8.62 -22.91
CA GLU A 195 13.19 -9.32 -24.19
C GLU A 195 11.77 -9.76 -24.55
N ASN A 196 10.95 -10.12 -23.55
CA ASN A 196 9.59 -10.61 -23.77
C ASN A 196 8.61 -10.11 -22.67
N PRO A 197 8.19 -8.83 -22.70
CA PRO A 197 7.29 -8.27 -21.69
C PRO A 197 5.90 -8.96 -21.67
N ASP A 198 5.48 -9.54 -22.80
CA ASP A 198 4.24 -10.32 -22.93
C ASP A 198 4.19 -11.57 -22.04
N GLN A 199 5.35 -12.06 -21.55
CA GLN A 199 5.35 -13.16 -20.58
C GLN A 199 4.68 -12.76 -19.26
N ILE A 200 4.73 -11.47 -18.91
CA ILE A 200 4.03 -10.93 -17.75
C ILE A 200 2.53 -11.11 -17.94
N SER A 201 1.97 -10.60 -19.04
CA SER A 201 0.52 -10.67 -19.26
C SER A 201 0.00 -12.11 -19.31
N LYS A 202 0.71 -13.03 -19.96
CA LYS A 202 0.32 -14.45 -20.02
C LYS A 202 0.25 -15.11 -18.64
N ARG A 203 1.32 -14.99 -17.82
CA ARG A 203 1.35 -15.57 -16.46
C ARG A 203 0.33 -14.94 -15.52
N VAL A 204 0.04 -13.66 -15.73
CA VAL A 204 -0.93 -12.90 -14.95
C VAL A 204 -2.35 -13.35 -15.29
N LEU A 205 -2.67 -13.57 -16.57
CA LEU A 205 -3.96 -14.11 -17.03
C LEU A 205 -4.20 -15.56 -16.56
N GLU A 206 -3.18 -16.42 -16.56
CA GLU A 206 -3.28 -17.82 -16.13
C GLU A 206 -3.77 -18.00 -14.68
N LYS A 207 -3.56 -16.99 -13.82
CA LYS A 207 -3.99 -17.03 -12.42
C LYS A 207 -5.50 -16.80 -12.20
N GLY A 208 -6.28 -16.49 -13.24
CA GLY A 208 -7.73 -16.29 -13.12
C GLY A 208 -8.12 -15.11 -12.21
N LEU A 209 -7.53 -13.94 -12.47
CA LEU A 209 -7.65 -12.74 -11.62
C LEU A 209 -9.06 -12.15 -11.56
N ASP A 210 -9.92 -12.53 -12.51
CA ASP A 210 -11.32 -12.16 -12.65
C ASP A 210 -12.28 -13.07 -11.83
N SER A 211 -11.74 -14.05 -11.10
CA SER A 211 -12.53 -14.88 -10.20
C SER A 211 -13.11 -14.03 -9.04
N GLY A 212 -14.44 -13.96 -8.96
CA GLY A 212 -15.16 -13.21 -7.93
C GLY A 212 -15.23 -11.68 -8.16
N THR A 213 -14.83 -11.19 -9.34
CA THR A 213 -14.97 -9.77 -9.69
C THR A 213 -16.25 -9.50 -10.49
N ALA A 214 -16.70 -8.25 -10.45
CA ALA A 214 -17.81 -7.75 -11.28
C ALA A 214 -17.41 -7.55 -12.75
N TYR A 215 -16.13 -7.71 -13.08
CA TYR A 215 -15.59 -7.56 -14.43
C TYR A 215 -14.89 -8.83 -14.88
N GLU A 216 -14.83 -9.00 -16.18
CA GLU A 216 -14.08 -10.02 -16.91
C GLU A 216 -12.92 -9.32 -17.63
N ILE A 217 -11.73 -9.91 -17.55
CA ILE A 217 -10.51 -9.37 -18.16
C ILE A 217 -10.40 -9.95 -19.57
N LEU A 218 -10.41 -9.09 -20.58
CA LEU A 218 -10.24 -9.50 -21.98
C LEU A 218 -8.76 -9.59 -22.37
N SER A 219 -7.99 -8.56 -22.02
CA SER A 219 -6.56 -8.51 -22.26
C SER A 219 -5.85 -7.76 -21.15
N ILE A 220 -4.58 -8.11 -20.95
CA ILE A 220 -3.62 -7.35 -20.16
C ILE A 220 -2.47 -7.10 -21.10
N ASP A 221 -2.20 -5.83 -21.37
CA ASP A 221 -1.14 -5.40 -22.27
C ASP A 221 -0.14 -4.60 -21.45
N ILE A 222 1.16 -4.92 -21.56
CA ILE A 222 2.19 -4.16 -20.86
C ILE A 222 2.43 -2.87 -21.66
N ALA A 223 2.15 -1.73 -21.04
CA ALA A 223 2.24 -0.43 -21.69
C ALA A 223 3.69 0.07 -21.75
N ASP A 224 4.45 -0.15 -20.68
CA ASP A 224 5.84 0.26 -20.57
C ASP A 224 6.61 -0.60 -19.56
N VAL A 225 7.91 -0.81 -19.80
CA VAL A 225 8.83 -1.51 -18.88
C VAL A 225 10.18 -0.79 -18.90
N ASP A 226 10.48 -0.13 -17.79
CA ASP A 226 11.72 0.61 -17.59
C ASP A 226 12.66 -0.09 -16.61
N VAL A 227 13.97 0.09 -16.83
CA VAL A 227 15.01 -0.31 -15.87
C VAL A 227 15.24 0.81 -14.86
N GLY A 228 15.12 0.47 -13.58
CA GLY A 228 15.35 1.36 -12.44
C GLY A 228 16.75 1.24 -11.85
N GLU A 229 16.85 1.31 -10.53
CA GLU A 229 18.11 1.20 -9.81
C GLU A 229 18.62 -0.25 -9.72
N ASN A 230 19.94 -0.43 -9.65
CA ASN A 230 20.54 -1.69 -9.25
C ASN A 230 20.56 -1.80 -7.72
N ILE A 231 19.44 -2.27 -7.16
CA ILE A 231 19.25 -2.45 -5.72
C ILE A 231 20.23 -3.49 -5.17
N GLY A 232 20.58 -4.52 -5.96
CA GLY A 232 21.57 -5.53 -5.57
C GLY A 232 22.95 -4.93 -5.29
N ALA A 233 23.45 -4.09 -6.18
CA ALA A 233 24.73 -3.40 -5.99
C ALA A 233 24.70 -2.41 -4.81
N LYS A 234 23.56 -1.73 -4.62
CA LYS A 234 23.36 -0.82 -3.48
C LYS A 234 23.40 -1.57 -2.15
N LEU A 235 22.64 -2.65 -2.03
CA LEU A 235 22.63 -3.51 -0.84
C LEU A 235 24.01 -4.11 -0.56
N GLN A 236 24.76 -4.53 -1.58
CA GLN A 236 26.14 -5.01 -1.42
C GLN A 236 27.08 -3.92 -0.90
N THR A 237 26.92 -2.69 -1.39
CA THR A 237 27.71 -1.54 -0.92
C THR A 237 27.38 -1.21 0.53
N ASP A 238 26.10 -1.16 0.88
CA ASP A 238 25.62 -0.90 2.23
C ASP A 238 26.10 -1.99 3.21
N GLN A 239 26.09 -3.24 2.78
CA GLN A 239 26.60 -4.37 3.56
C GLN A 239 28.12 -4.30 3.75
N ALA A 240 28.88 -3.98 2.69
CA ALA A 240 30.32 -3.80 2.79
C ALA A 240 30.70 -2.62 3.69
N GLU A 241 29.92 -1.53 3.68
CA GLU A 241 30.14 -0.40 4.56
C GLU A 241 29.83 -0.75 6.03
N ALA A 242 28.77 -1.50 6.28
CA ALA A 242 28.45 -2.03 7.61
C ALA A 242 29.58 -2.95 8.13
N ASP A 243 30.07 -3.87 7.29
CA ASP A 243 31.17 -4.77 7.63
C ASP A 243 32.47 -4.01 7.91
N LYS A 244 32.77 -2.97 7.13
CA LYS A 244 33.91 -2.08 7.36
C LYS A 244 33.81 -1.39 8.72
N ARG A 245 32.64 -0.88 9.09
CA ARG A 245 32.41 -0.22 10.40
C ARG A 245 32.62 -1.22 11.55
N ILE A 246 32.11 -2.45 11.43
CA ILE A 246 32.31 -3.51 12.43
C ILE A 246 33.79 -3.87 12.55
N ALA A 247 34.50 -4.01 11.43
CA ALA A 247 35.92 -4.31 11.43
C ALA A 247 36.75 -3.19 12.06
N GLN A 248 36.41 -1.93 11.79
CA GLN A 248 37.04 -0.76 12.41
C GLN A 248 36.80 -0.73 13.92
N ALA A 249 35.57 -0.96 14.37
CA ALA A 249 35.24 -1.02 15.79
C ALA A 249 36.01 -2.14 16.52
N LYS A 250 36.09 -3.34 15.94
CA LYS A 250 36.88 -4.45 16.51
C LYS A 250 38.38 -4.15 16.55
N ALA A 251 38.91 -3.44 15.54
CA ALA A 251 40.31 -3.04 15.51
C ALA A 251 40.62 -2.00 16.61
N GLU A 252 39.70 -1.05 16.82
CA GLU A 252 39.80 -0.06 17.89
C GLU A 252 39.67 -0.70 19.27
N GLU A 253 38.74 -1.64 19.45
CA GLU A 253 38.60 -2.43 20.68
C GLU A 253 39.89 -3.20 21.00
N ARG A 254 40.47 -3.90 20.02
CA ARG A 254 41.76 -4.60 20.19
C ARG A 254 42.89 -3.65 20.54
N ARG A 255 42.93 -2.47 19.91
CA ARG A 255 43.93 -1.45 20.21
C ARG A 255 43.76 -0.93 21.64
N ALA A 256 42.54 -0.67 22.08
CA ALA A 256 42.24 -0.25 23.44
C ALA A 256 42.63 -1.32 24.46
N MET A 257 42.30 -2.59 24.20
CA MET A 257 42.71 -3.71 25.06
C MET A 257 44.24 -3.87 25.13
N ALA A 258 44.96 -3.73 24.00
CA ALA A 258 46.40 -3.81 23.98
C ALA A 258 47.06 -2.69 24.81
N VAL A 259 46.53 -1.46 24.70
CA VAL A 259 46.99 -0.33 25.52
C VAL A 259 46.67 -0.57 26.99
N ALA A 260 45.47 -1.05 27.33
CA ALA A 260 45.12 -1.40 28.70
C ALA A 260 46.06 -2.47 29.26
N LYS A 261 46.37 -3.51 28.47
CA LYS A 261 47.32 -4.57 28.83
C LYS A 261 48.73 -4.00 29.04
N GLU A 262 49.19 -3.10 28.18
CA GLU A 262 50.48 -2.43 28.35
C GLU A 262 50.53 -1.65 29.66
N GLN A 263 49.46 -0.94 30.02
CA GLN A 263 49.37 -0.21 31.29
C GLN A 263 49.32 -1.16 32.50
N GLU A 264 48.56 -2.26 32.44
CA GLU A 264 48.58 -3.31 33.46
C GLU A 264 49.99 -3.87 33.67
N MET A 265 50.71 -4.14 32.58
CA MET A 265 52.08 -4.66 32.66
C MET A 265 53.02 -3.63 33.27
N LYS A 266 52.92 -2.35 32.89
CA LYS A 266 53.70 -1.26 33.53
C LYS A 266 53.41 -1.17 35.02
N ALA A 267 52.14 -1.20 35.41
CA ALA A 267 51.74 -1.21 36.81
C ALA A 267 52.31 -2.43 37.57
N SER A 268 52.30 -3.61 36.96
CA SER A 268 52.87 -4.83 37.55
C SER A 268 54.39 -4.74 37.73
N VAL A 269 55.11 -4.12 36.78
CA VAL A 269 56.55 -3.89 36.92
C VAL A 269 56.83 -2.95 38.09
N VAL A 270 56.05 -1.88 38.23
CA VAL A 270 56.18 -0.94 39.36
C VAL A 270 55.85 -1.63 40.69
N GLU A 271 54.81 -2.46 40.73
CA GLU A 271 54.47 -3.25 41.93
C GLU A 271 55.60 -4.21 42.32
N MET A 272 56.15 -4.94 41.35
CA MET A 272 57.26 -5.87 41.59
C MET A 272 58.53 -5.14 42.02
N GLN A 273 58.82 -3.97 41.42
CA GLN A 273 59.92 -3.10 41.87
C GLN A 273 59.70 -2.64 43.31
N ALA A 274 58.48 -2.24 43.69
CA ALA A 274 58.16 -1.87 45.06
C ALA A 274 58.38 -3.03 46.04
N ARG A 275 58.03 -4.27 45.67
CA ARG A 275 58.32 -5.48 46.46
C ARG A 275 59.81 -5.76 46.60
N VAL A 276 60.59 -5.55 45.53
CA VAL A 276 62.06 -5.67 45.60
C VAL A 276 62.62 -4.64 46.57
N VAL A 277 62.18 -3.38 46.48
CA VAL A 277 62.61 -2.31 47.40
C VAL A 277 62.19 -2.61 48.84
N GLU A 278 61.00 -3.18 49.07
CA GLU A 278 60.54 -3.61 50.39
C GLU A 278 61.46 -4.69 50.98
N ALA A 279 61.80 -5.71 50.19
CA ALA A 279 62.72 -6.78 50.59
C ALA A 279 64.15 -6.25 50.81
N GLU A 280 64.65 -5.36 49.94
CA GLU A 280 65.94 -4.70 50.13
C GLU A 280 65.97 -3.86 51.41
N ALA A 281 64.85 -3.20 51.76
CA ALA A 281 64.74 -2.42 52.99
C ALA A 281 64.77 -3.28 54.27
N GLU A 282 64.49 -4.59 54.19
CA GLU A 282 64.69 -5.51 55.31
C GLU A 282 66.17 -5.69 55.65
N VAL A 283 67.08 -5.58 54.68
CA VAL A 283 68.52 -5.78 54.91
C VAL A 283 69.10 -4.70 55.83
N PRO A 284 68.89 -3.38 55.62
CA PRO A 284 69.29 -2.36 56.58
C PRO A 284 68.61 -2.50 57.94
N LYS A 285 67.33 -2.90 57.99
CA LYS A 285 66.62 -3.12 59.26
C LYS A 285 67.24 -4.27 60.05
N ALA A 286 67.56 -5.39 59.39
CA ALA A 286 68.24 -6.53 59.96
C ALA A 286 69.67 -6.18 60.39
N MET A 287 70.42 -5.40 59.60
CA MET A 287 71.73 -4.87 60.00
C MET A 287 71.62 -3.97 61.23
N ALA A 288 70.63 -3.07 61.29
CA ALA A 288 70.38 -2.21 62.45
C ALA A 288 69.95 -3.01 63.70
N GLN A 289 69.27 -4.13 63.52
CA GLN A 289 68.96 -5.09 64.59
C GLN A 289 70.26 -5.78 65.07
N ALA A 290 71.11 -6.27 64.16
CA ALA A 290 72.38 -6.90 64.48
C ALA A 290 73.36 -5.95 65.22
N PHE A 291 73.38 -4.66 64.87
CA PHE A 291 74.11 -3.64 65.64
C PHE A 291 73.56 -3.45 67.06
N ARG A 292 72.24 -3.49 67.24
CA ARG A 292 71.60 -3.35 68.57
C ARG A 292 71.81 -4.57 69.46
N GLU A 293 71.80 -5.76 68.88
CA GLU A 293 72.03 -7.03 69.58
C GLU A 293 73.51 -7.33 69.84
N GLY A 294 74.42 -6.51 69.28
CA GLY A 294 75.87 -6.62 69.50
C GLY A 294 76.56 -7.66 68.62
N ASN A 295 75.87 -8.19 67.59
CA ASN A 295 76.39 -9.21 66.69
C ASN A 295 77.28 -8.65 65.56
N LEU A 296 77.32 -7.32 65.37
CA LEU A 296 78.14 -6.64 64.36
C LEU A 296 78.82 -5.40 64.97
N GLY A 297 80.16 -5.29 64.81
CA GLY A 297 80.94 -4.18 65.36
C GLY A 297 81.08 -2.98 64.42
N ILE A 298 81.44 -1.82 64.98
CA ILE A 298 81.69 -0.59 64.19
C ILE A 298 82.82 -0.80 63.18
N MET A 299 83.86 -1.55 63.54
CA MET A 299 85.00 -1.81 62.66
C MET A 299 84.64 -2.72 61.48
N ASP A 300 83.71 -3.66 61.68
CA ASP A 300 83.19 -4.54 60.62
C ASP A 300 82.36 -3.76 59.59
N TYR A 301 81.59 -2.75 60.04
CA TYR A 301 80.84 -1.86 59.15
C TYR A 301 81.75 -1.02 58.25
N TYR A 302 82.83 -0.46 58.82
CA TYR A 302 83.82 0.31 58.04
C TYR A 302 84.53 -0.58 57.02
N ASN A 303 84.88 -1.82 57.38
CA ASN A 303 85.45 -2.79 56.45
C ASN A 303 84.47 -3.14 55.31
N MET A 304 83.19 -3.39 55.62
CA MET A 304 82.16 -3.63 54.60
C MET A 304 82.01 -2.43 53.65
N LYS A 305 81.98 -1.20 54.18
CA LYS A 305 81.93 0.02 53.35
C LYS A 305 83.16 0.18 52.46
N ASN A 306 84.35 -0.14 52.95
CA ASN A 306 85.57 -0.09 52.16
C ASN A 306 85.54 -1.10 51.00
N ILE A 307 85.11 -2.34 51.26
CA ILE A 307 84.96 -3.36 50.22
C ILE A 307 83.91 -2.92 49.19
N GLN A 308 82.77 -2.37 49.62
CA GLN A 308 81.76 -1.83 48.69
C GLN A 308 82.30 -0.67 47.85
N ALA A 309 83.13 0.21 48.42
CA ALA A 309 83.74 1.32 47.68
C ALA A 309 84.75 0.82 46.64
N ASP A 310 85.57 -0.17 47.00
CA ASP A 310 86.51 -0.82 46.07
C ASP A 310 85.78 -1.55 44.94
N THR A 311 84.69 -2.28 45.25
CA THR A 311 83.86 -2.93 44.24
C THR A 311 83.23 -1.90 43.31
N LYS A 312 82.66 -0.80 43.84
CA LYS A 312 82.10 0.28 43.00
C LYS A 312 83.15 0.94 42.10
N MET A 313 84.36 1.18 42.62
CA MET A 313 85.46 1.68 41.79
C MET A 313 85.80 0.68 40.67
N ARG A 314 85.88 -0.62 40.99
CA ARG A 314 86.15 -1.67 40.00
C ARG A 314 85.07 -1.81 38.93
N ASP A 315 83.80 -1.76 39.31
CA ASP A 315 82.67 -1.80 38.37
C ASP A 315 82.70 -0.57 37.45
N SER A 316 82.96 0.63 38.00
CA SER A 316 83.09 1.86 37.18
C SER A 316 84.29 1.88 36.24
N ILE A 317 85.34 1.10 36.53
CA ILE A 317 86.51 0.94 35.66
C ILE A 317 86.24 -0.13 34.59
N SER A 318 85.38 -1.11 34.90
CA SER A 318 85.05 -2.25 34.03
C SER A 318 83.97 -1.92 33.00
N ASP A 319 83.05 -1.00 33.32
CA ASP A 319 82.04 -0.46 32.40
C ASP A 319 82.41 0.97 31.96
N PRO A 320 83.05 1.18 30.80
CA PRO A 320 83.15 2.51 30.21
C PRO A 320 81.75 2.95 29.78
N GLU A 321 81.24 4.03 30.38
CA GLU A 321 79.91 4.60 30.13
C GLU A 321 79.54 4.61 28.63
N ASP A 322 78.47 3.88 28.25
CA ASP A 322 77.73 4.09 27.01
C ASP A 322 76.92 5.40 27.12
N LYS A 323 77.63 6.53 27.15
CA LYS A 323 77.08 7.87 26.93
C LYS A 323 77.00 8.14 25.42
N SER A 324 76.26 7.32 24.68
CA SER A 324 75.80 7.71 23.33
C SER A 324 74.48 7.05 22.96
N LYS A 325 73.36 7.73 23.27
CA LYS A 325 72.13 7.73 22.47
C LYS A 325 71.17 8.79 23.02
N LYS A 326 71.17 9.94 22.33
CA LYS A 326 69.96 10.75 22.17
C LYS A 326 69.13 10.13 21.07
#